data_AF-A0A8S2UZN6-F1
#
_entry.id   AF-A0A8S2UZN6-F1
#
_cell.length_a   1.000
_cell.length_b   1.000
_cell.length_c   1.000
_cell.angle_alpha   90.00
_cell.angle_beta   90.00
_cell.angle_gamma   90.00
#
_symmetry.space_group_name_H-M   'P 1'
#
loop_
_entity.id
_entity.type
_entity.pdbx_description
1 polymer ?
#
loop_
_entity_poly.entity_id
_entity_poly.type
_entity_poly.pdbx_seq_one_letter_code
_entity_poly.pdbx_strand_id
1 'polypeptide(L)' 'RLRDLFRGPSTNERKLTSSILPVFDLNTFLNAVHDRDMDILHKYLAAGFPPDQPDATTKTTALHVAAESG' A
#
# COMPACT_ATOMS: atom_id res chain seq x y z
N ARG A 1 37.07 24.90 -30.99
CA ARG A 1 35.86 25.20 -31.79
C ARG A 1 34.79 24.17 -31.44
N LEU A 2 33.81 24.57 -30.62
CA LEU A 2 32.40 24.09 -30.63
C LEU A 2 32.06 22.60 -30.39
N ARG A 3 32.42 21.96 -29.25
CA ARG A 3 31.75 20.70 -28.85
C ARG A 3 31.50 20.40 -27.35
N ASP A 4 31.77 21.30 -26.40
CA ASP A 4 31.69 20.93 -24.96
C ASP A 4 30.75 21.79 -24.09
N LEU A 5 29.64 22.30 -24.64
CA LEU A 5 28.80 23.27 -23.92
C LEU A 5 27.30 22.95 -23.85
N PHE A 6 26.93 21.67 -23.98
CA PHE A 6 25.58 21.21 -23.66
C PHE A 6 25.60 19.96 -22.76
N ARG A 7 26.45 19.97 -21.72
CA ARG A 7 26.18 19.15 -20.53
C ARG A 7 25.19 19.93 -19.67
N GLY A 8 23.92 19.91 -20.07
CA GLY A 8 22.84 20.36 -19.20
C GLY A 8 22.90 19.58 -17.88
N PRO A 9 22.56 20.19 -16.74
CA PRO A 9 22.32 19.40 -15.54
C PRO A 9 21.23 18.40 -15.91
N SER A 10 21.56 17.11 -15.86
CA SER A 10 20.56 16.05 -15.76
C SER A 10 19.93 16.24 -14.39
N THR A 11 19.03 17.22 -14.31
CA THR A 11 18.08 17.33 -13.22
C THR A 11 17.13 16.17 -13.46
N ASN A 12 17.58 14.98 -13.04
CA ASN A 12 16.69 13.95 -12.55
C ASN A 12 16.02 14.52 -11.30
N GLU A 13 15.18 15.53 -11.49
CA GLU A 13 14.04 15.79 -10.64
C GLU A 13 13.16 14.57 -10.85
N ARG A 14 13.54 13.46 -10.21
CA ARG A 14 12.58 12.54 -9.66
C ARG A 14 11.73 13.43 -8.79
N LYS A 15 10.71 14.01 -9.41
CA LYS A 15 9.50 14.50 -8.80
C LYS A 15 9.01 13.27 -8.05
N LEU A 16 9.53 13.10 -6.83
CA LEU A 16 8.83 12.48 -5.73
C LEU A 16 7.59 13.36 -5.61
N THR A 17 6.67 13.14 -6.55
CA THR A 17 5.28 13.40 -6.31
C THR A 17 5.06 12.60 -5.06
N SER A 18 5.03 13.33 -3.95
CA SER A 18 4.46 12.94 -2.67
C SER A 18 2.99 12.59 -2.94
N SER A 19 2.79 11.59 -3.80
CA SER A 19 1.63 10.75 -3.81
C SER A 19 1.79 10.06 -2.49
N ILE A 20 1.14 10.62 -1.47
CA ILE A 20 0.94 9.96 -0.19
C ILE A 20 0.11 8.73 -0.57
N LEU A 21 0.78 7.70 -1.08
CA LEU A 21 0.19 6.39 -1.20
C LEU A 21 -0.14 6.04 0.25
N PRO A 22 -1.38 5.62 0.53
CA PRO A 22 -1.67 5.06 1.85
C PRO A 22 -0.59 4.00 2.07
N VAL A 23 0.18 4.13 3.16
CA VAL A 23 1.03 3.02 3.58
C VAL A 23 0.05 1.94 3.98
N PHE A 24 -0.20 0.99 3.06
CA PHE A 24 -1.14 -0.08 3.31
C PHE A 24 -0.51 -1.01 4.34
N ASP A 25 -1.09 -1.01 5.53
CA ASP A 25 -0.64 -1.78 6.66
C ASP A 25 -1.55 -2.99 6.86
N LEU A 26 -0.95 -4.18 6.95
CA LEU A 26 -1.69 -5.43 7.11
C LEU A 26 -2.46 -5.46 8.42
N ASN A 27 -1.89 -4.94 9.52
CA ASN A 27 -2.57 -4.92 10.80
C ASN A 27 -3.81 -4.01 10.76
N THR A 28 -3.70 -2.85 10.15
CA THR A 28 -4.83 -1.94 9.92
C THR A 28 -5.92 -2.61 9.09
N PHE A 29 -5.55 -3.36 8.05
CA PHE A 29 -6.51 -4.12 7.25
C PHE A 29 -7.20 -5.23 8.07
N LEU A 30 -6.43 -6.05 8.80
CA LEU A 30 -6.99 -7.13 9.63
C LEU A 30 -7.90 -6.60 10.74
N ASN A 31 -7.54 -5.49 11.37
CA ASN A 31 -8.41 -4.80 12.34
C ASN A 31 -9.70 -4.31 11.68
N ALA A 32 -9.62 -3.73 10.48
CA ALA A 32 -10.81 -3.33 9.73
C ALA A 32 -11.71 -4.52 9.36
N VAL A 33 -11.14 -5.70 9.08
CA VAL A 33 -11.91 -6.94 8.89
C VAL A 33 -12.62 -7.33 10.18
N HIS A 34 -11.90 -7.35 11.30
CA HIS A 34 -12.46 -7.69 12.61
C HIS A 34 -13.61 -6.74 13.01
N ASP A 35 -13.40 -5.44 12.85
CA ASP A 35 -14.34 -4.39 13.22
C ASP A 35 -15.46 -4.18 12.18
N ARG A 36 -15.41 -4.91 11.05
CA ARG A 36 -16.32 -4.79 9.90
C ARG A 36 -16.39 -3.36 9.34
N ASP A 37 -15.26 -2.65 9.35
CA ASP A 37 -15.14 -1.30 8.79
C ASP A 37 -15.07 -1.37 7.26
N MET A 38 -16.25 -1.35 6.63
CA MET A 38 -16.40 -1.46 5.18
C MET A 38 -15.76 -0.28 4.43
N ASP A 39 -15.62 0.89 5.03
CA ASP A 39 -15.01 2.05 4.37
C ASP A 39 -13.50 1.85 4.19
N ILE A 40 -12.83 1.32 5.21
CA ILE A 40 -11.41 0.98 5.14
C ILE A 40 -11.20 -0.22 4.21
N LEU A 41 -12.01 -1.28 4.35
CA LEU A 41 -11.90 -2.47 3.51
C LEU A 41 -12.05 -2.12 2.02
N HIS A 42 -13.05 -1.33 1.65
CA HIS A 42 -13.22 -0.89 0.27
C HIS A 42 -12.03 -0.06 -0.23
N LYS A 43 -11.49 0.85 0.59
CA LYS A 43 -10.29 1.64 0.21
C LYS A 43 -9.08 0.75 -0.05
N TYR A 44 -8.82 -0.23 0.81
CA TYR A 44 -7.67 -1.13 0.68
C TYR A 44 -7.82 -2.06 -0.53
N LEU A 45 -9.01 -2.66 -0.71
CA LEU A 45 -9.30 -3.52 -1.85
C LEU A 45 -9.27 -2.75 -3.18
N ALA A 46 -9.82 -1.54 -3.23
CA ALA A 46 -9.80 -0.69 -4.42
C ALA A 46 -8.36 -0.27 -4.81
N ALA A 47 -7.46 -0.18 -3.83
CA ALA A 47 -6.05 0.08 -4.07
C ALA A 47 -5.24 -1.18 -4.44
N GLY A 48 -5.87 -2.35 -4.49
CA GLY A 48 -5.21 -3.61 -4.86
C GLY A 48 -4.47 -4.30 -3.72
N PHE A 49 -4.82 -4.01 -2.46
CA PHE A 49 -4.25 -4.71 -1.31
C PHE A 49 -4.59 -6.22 -1.39
N PRO A 50 -3.61 -7.12 -1.21
CA PRO A 50 -3.83 -8.57 -1.28
C PRO A 50 -4.58 -9.08 -0.05
N PRO A 51 -5.88 -9.46 -0.16
CA PRO A 51 -6.66 -9.89 1.01
C PRO A 51 -6.26 -11.29 1.54
N ASP A 52 -5.55 -12.06 0.72
CA ASP A 52 -5.02 -13.37 1.02
C ASP A 52 -3.64 -13.33 1.69
N GLN A 53 -3.02 -12.15 1.80
CA GLN A 53 -1.74 -12.00 2.45
C GLN A 53 -1.82 -12.43 3.92
N PRO A 54 -1.05 -13.45 4.34
CA PRO A 54 -1.04 -13.89 5.73
C PRO A 54 -0.17 -12.96 6.58
N ASP A 55 -0.58 -12.76 7.82
CA ASP A 55 0.28 -12.18 8.84
C ASP A 55 1.56 -13.01 8.99
N ALA A 56 2.70 -12.32 9.06
CA ALA A 56 4.00 -12.98 9.05
C ALA A 56 4.20 -13.89 10.27
N THR A 57 3.64 -13.50 11.42
CA THR A 57 3.81 -14.15 12.71
C THR A 57 2.80 -15.27 12.93
N THR A 58 1.52 -14.92 12.81
CA THR A 58 0.39 -15.80 13.15
C THR A 58 -0.08 -16.65 11.98
N LYS A 59 0.34 -16.31 10.75
CA LYS A 59 -0.17 -16.89 9.49
C LYS A 59 -1.67 -16.67 9.27
N THR A 60 -2.28 -15.76 10.03
CA THR A 60 -3.69 -15.40 9.94
C THR A 60 -3.94 -14.56 8.69
N THR A 61 -5.02 -14.82 7.97
CA THR A 61 -5.46 -14.03 6.81
C THR A 61 -6.76 -13.30 7.14
N ALA A 62 -7.17 -12.36 6.29
CA ALA A 62 -8.46 -11.70 6.45
C ALA A 62 -9.64 -12.69 6.53
N LEU A 63 -9.58 -13.81 5.80
CA LEU A 63 -10.61 -14.84 5.86
C LEU A 63 -10.70 -15.50 7.25
N HIS A 64 -9.56 -15.74 7.91
CA HIS A 64 -9.54 -16.29 9.26
C HIS A 64 -10.18 -15.32 10.27
N VAL A 65 -9.82 -14.03 10.18
CA VAL A 65 -10.37 -12.99 11.06
C VAL A 65 -11.88 -12.82 10.85
N ALA A 66 -12.32 -12.78 9.59
CA ALA A 66 -13.75 -12.68 9.26
C ALA A 66 -14.54 -13.88 9.78
N ALA A 67 -13.99 -15.10 9.64
CA ALA A 67 -14.64 -16.32 10.13
C ALA A 67 -14.76 -16.35 11.67
N GLU A 68 -13.77 -15.80 12.39
CA GLU A 68 -13.81 -15.68 13.86
C GLU A 68 -14.85 -14.64 14.32
N SER A 69 -15.02 -13.57 13.55
CA SER A 69 -15.86 -12.42 13.91
C SER A 69 -17.35 -12.62 13.60
N GLY A 70 -17.74 -13.68 12.86
CA GLY A 70 -19.12 -14.03 12.49
C GLY A 70 -19.77 -13.04 11.52
#